data_AF-A0A031ILK9-F1
#
_entry.id   AF-A0A031ILK9-F1
#
_cell.length_a   1.000
_cell.length_b   1.000
_cell.length_c   1.000
_cell.angle_alpha   90.00
_cell.angle_beta   90.00
_cell.angle_gamma   90.00
#
_symmetry.space_group_name_H-M   'P 1'
#
loop_
_entity.id
_entity.type
_entity.pdbx_description
1 polymer ?
#
loop_
_entity_poly.entity_id
_entity_poly.type
_entity_poly.pdbx_seq_one_letter_code
_entity_poly.pdbx_strand_id
1 'polypeptide(L)'
;MERVIFLSFLRQLINYLQTSLIPNRSFLRLRLSDVSLYFCGLAWISLWTTIIDSFFLQKNIPIVIWFVLHFIFIAIAVLLYLLFMAYLTKGFVRLLLPRPWAYRQTFPYTVATNLWTFPLGMLLYQLGHHQIGVALLILGHFIYTLVPLWIARSPKPRASRKSR
;
A
#
# COMPACT_ATOMS: atom_id res chain seq x y z
N MET A 1 -28.94 -10.06 7.69
CA MET A 1 -28.01 -10.30 6.58
C MET A 1 -26.96 -9.18 6.46
N GLU A 2 -27.39 -7.92 6.42
CA GLU A 2 -26.48 -6.74 6.32
C GLU A 2 -25.43 -6.64 7.42
N ARG A 3 -25.80 -6.87 8.69
CA ARG A 3 -24.84 -6.87 9.81
C ARG A 3 -23.72 -7.91 9.63
N VAL A 4 -24.02 -9.07 9.06
CA VAL A 4 -23.04 -10.15 8.84
C VAL A 4 -22.08 -9.78 7.71
N ILE A 5 -22.59 -9.17 6.65
CA ILE A 5 -21.78 -8.67 5.52
C ILE A 5 -20.83 -7.56 6.01
N PHE A 6 -21.33 -6.61 6.79
CA PHE A 6 -20.53 -5.51 7.35
C PHE A 6 -19.39 -6.01 8.24
N LEU A 7 -19.69 -6.94 9.18
CA LEU A 7 -18.67 -7.51 10.08
C LEU A 7 -17.62 -8.32 9.31
N SER A 8 -18.03 -9.06 8.27
CA SER A 8 -17.11 -9.78 7.39
C SER A 8 -16.16 -8.84 6.67
N PHE A 9 -16.70 -7.76 6.09
CA PHE A 9 -15.90 -6.74 5.42
C PHE A 9 -14.92 -6.06 6.37
N LEU A 10 -15.38 -5.66 7.57
CA LEU A 10 -14.52 -5.02 8.56
C LEU A 10 -13.36 -5.93 8.97
N ARG A 11 -13.63 -7.23 9.17
CA ARG A 11 -12.60 -8.22 9.44
C ARG A 11 -11.59 -8.34 8.29
N GLN A 12 -12.07 -8.35 7.04
CA GLN A 12 -11.20 -8.38 5.86
C GLN A 12 -10.33 -7.12 5.78
N LEU A 13 -10.90 -5.95 6.06
CA LEU A 13 -10.17 -4.67 6.09
C LEU A 13 -9.10 -4.68 7.17
N ILE A 14 -9.42 -5.11 8.40
CA ILE A 14 -8.44 -5.22 9.49
C ILE A 14 -7.31 -6.18 9.09
N ASN A 15 -7.65 -7.35 8.53
CA ASN A 15 -6.64 -8.30 8.06
C ASN A 15 -5.76 -7.71 6.94
N TYR A 16 -6.35 -6.92 6.03
CA TYR A 16 -5.62 -6.22 4.97
C TYR A 16 -4.64 -5.19 5.54
N LEU A 17 -5.09 -4.38 6.50
CA LEU A 17 -4.24 -3.41 7.22
C LEU A 17 -3.12 -4.11 8.00
N GLN A 18 -3.43 -5.18 8.75
CA GLN A 18 -2.43 -5.90 9.53
C GLN A 18 -1.40 -6.62 8.65
N THR A 19 -1.86 -7.28 7.60
CA THR A 19 -0.97 -8.01 6.68
C THR A 19 -0.07 -7.06 5.91
N SER A 20 -0.53 -5.83 5.65
CA SER A 20 0.27 -4.82 4.94
C SER A 20 1.34 -4.14 5.81
N LEU A 21 1.35 -4.35 7.14
CA LEU A 21 2.35 -3.73 8.02
C LEU A 21 3.75 -4.30 7.80
N ILE A 22 3.87 -5.61 7.56
CA ILE A 22 5.18 -6.30 7.52
C ILE A 22 5.36 -6.97 6.14
N PRO A 23 6.42 -6.63 5.39
CA PRO A 23 6.67 -7.18 4.06
C PRO A 23 7.27 -8.59 4.13
N ASN A 24 6.49 -9.56 4.61
CA ASN A 24 6.87 -10.96 4.72
C ASN A 24 6.16 -11.81 3.63
N ARG A 25 6.21 -13.15 3.75
CA ARG A 25 5.57 -14.04 2.75
C ARG A 25 4.04 -13.92 2.69
N SER A 26 3.35 -13.61 3.79
CA SER A 26 1.89 -13.47 3.78
C SER A 26 1.46 -12.21 3.03
N PHE A 27 2.32 -11.18 2.98
CA PHE A 27 2.12 -9.96 2.21
C PHE A 27 1.78 -10.23 0.73
N LEU A 28 2.36 -11.27 0.14
CA LEU A 28 2.07 -11.70 -1.25
C LEU A 28 0.60 -12.00 -1.51
N ARG A 29 -0.19 -12.29 -0.47
CA ARG A 29 -1.63 -12.54 -0.59
C ARG A 29 -2.43 -11.28 -0.89
N LEU A 30 -1.90 -10.10 -0.58
CA LEU A 30 -2.55 -8.81 -0.83
C LEU A 30 -2.74 -8.51 -2.33
N ARG A 31 -2.02 -9.22 -3.21
CA ARG A 31 -2.27 -9.19 -4.66
C ARG A 31 -3.65 -9.73 -5.07
N LEU A 32 -4.29 -10.48 -4.17
CA LEU A 32 -5.60 -11.11 -4.38
C LEU A 32 -6.71 -10.35 -3.62
N SER A 33 -6.40 -9.18 -3.06
CA SER A 33 -7.39 -8.37 -2.37
C SER A 33 -8.51 -7.96 -3.31
N ASP A 34 -9.73 -8.02 -2.79
CA ASP A 34 -10.93 -7.58 -3.51
C ASP A 34 -10.86 -6.10 -3.86
N VAL A 35 -11.64 -5.73 -4.88
CA VAL A 35 -11.70 -4.36 -5.41
C VAL A 35 -11.94 -3.33 -4.32
N SER A 36 -12.92 -3.59 -3.46
CA SER A 36 -13.26 -2.71 -2.33
C SER A 36 -12.09 -2.48 -1.38
N LEU A 37 -11.25 -3.51 -1.13
CA LEU A 37 -10.15 -3.41 -0.17
C LEU A 37 -9.01 -2.53 -0.66
N TYR A 38 -8.60 -2.66 -1.94
CA TYR A 38 -7.54 -1.79 -2.45
C TYR A 38 -8.04 -0.36 -2.71
N PHE A 39 -9.33 -0.15 -3.01
CA PHE A 39 -9.91 1.20 -3.02
C PHE A 39 -9.96 1.80 -1.62
N CYS A 40 -10.28 1.02 -0.58
CA CYS A 40 -10.11 1.45 0.81
C CYS A 40 -8.65 1.79 1.13
N GLY A 41 -7.68 1.05 0.58
CA GLY A 41 -6.27 1.36 0.73
C GLY A 41 -5.87 2.69 0.09
N LEU A 42 -6.38 3.00 -1.11
CA LEU A 42 -6.17 4.29 -1.75
C LEU A 42 -6.80 5.43 -0.95
N ALA A 43 -8.04 5.24 -0.50
CA ALA A 43 -8.73 6.19 0.36
C ALA A 43 -7.97 6.40 1.68
N TRP A 44 -7.41 5.34 2.27
CA TRP A 44 -6.59 5.38 3.48
C TRP A 44 -5.34 6.25 3.30
N ILE A 45 -4.56 6.00 2.24
CA ILE A 45 -3.35 6.79 1.93
C ILE A 45 -3.73 8.26 1.74
N SER A 46 -4.79 8.52 0.97
CA SER A 46 -5.24 9.87 0.63
C SER A 46 -5.75 10.61 1.87
N LEU A 47 -6.50 9.93 2.73
CA LEU A 47 -7.04 10.46 3.98
C LEU A 47 -5.90 10.87 4.90
N TRP A 48 -4.95 9.97 5.17
CA TRP A 48 -3.83 10.29 6.06
C TRP A 48 -2.95 11.40 5.52
N THR A 49 -2.68 11.41 4.22
CA THR A 49 -1.92 12.50 3.59
C THR A 49 -2.65 13.83 3.75
N THR A 50 -3.97 13.87 3.54
CA THR A 50 -4.80 15.07 3.73
C THR A 50 -4.81 15.51 5.19
N ILE A 51 -4.95 14.58 6.13
CA ILE A 51 -4.88 14.86 7.58
C ILE A 51 -3.52 15.47 7.92
N ILE A 52 -2.42 14.87 7.45
CA ILE A 52 -1.07 15.37 7.66
C ILE A 52 -0.97 16.80 7.12
N ASP A 53 -1.26 17.02 5.84
CA ASP A 53 -1.19 18.35 5.21
C ASP A 53 -2.08 19.38 5.92
N SER A 54 -3.20 18.96 6.50
CA SER A 54 -4.09 19.84 7.26
C SER A 54 -3.44 20.42 8.52
N PHE A 55 -2.35 19.87 9.04
CA PHE A 55 -1.63 20.47 10.16
C PHE A 55 -0.58 21.50 9.70
N PHE A 56 -0.02 21.35 8.50
CA PHE A 56 1.14 22.13 8.05
C PHE A 56 0.81 23.22 7.03
N LEU A 57 -0.20 23.03 6.19
CA LEU A 57 -0.54 23.98 5.14
C LEU A 57 -1.44 25.11 5.66
N GLN A 58 -1.15 26.34 5.24
CA GLN A 58 -2.04 27.47 5.47
C GLN A 58 -3.33 27.31 4.65
N LYS A 59 -4.45 27.67 5.26
CA LYS A 59 -5.79 27.45 4.70
C LYS A 59 -6.45 28.82 4.53
N ASN A 60 -6.81 29.13 3.29
CA ASN A 60 -7.45 30.40 2.95
C ASN A 60 -8.98 30.29 2.85
N ILE A 61 -9.53 29.10 3.07
CA ILE A 61 -10.96 28.79 2.99
C ILE A 61 -11.38 27.92 4.19
N PRO A 62 -12.69 27.77 4.48
CA PRO A 62 -13.17 26.96 5.61
C PRO A 62 -12.61 25.54 5.60
N ILE A 63 -12.23 25.04 6.79
CA ILE A 63 -11.50 23.77 6.95
C ILE A 63 -12.19 22.58 6.28
N VAL A 64 -13.52 22.47 6.36
CA VAL A 64 -14.27 21.36 5.77
C VAL A 64 -14.18 21.38 4.24
N ILE A 65 -14.35 22.55 3.63
CA ILE A 65 -14.29 22.72 2.17
C ILE A 65 -12.87 22.46 1.69
N TRP A 66 -11.88 23.04 2.38
CA TRP A 66 -10.46 22.80 2.11
C TRP A 66 -10.13 21.31 2.16
N PHE A 67 -10.56 20.62 3.21
CA PHE A 67 -10.26 19.20 3.44
C PHE A 67 -10.86 18.33 2.34
N VAL A 68 -12.12 18.56 1.95
CA VAL A 68 -12.78 17.78 0.88
C VAL A 68 -12.10 17.99 -0.46
N LEU A 69 -11.82 19.24 -0.84
CA LEU A 69 -11.15 19.55 -2.10
C LEU A 69 -9.73 18.97 -2.12
N HIS A 70 -8.96 19.19 -1.05
CA HIS A 70 -7.60 18.69 -0.92
C HIS A 70 -7.57 17.16 -0.95
N PHE A 71 -8.49 16.49 -0.27
CA PHE A 71 -8.62 15.04 -0.32
C PHE A 71 -8.86 14.52 -1.74
N ILE A 72 -9.74 15.16 -2.52
CA ILE A 72 -10.00 14.77 -3.91
C ILE A 72 -8.73 14.93 -4.75
N PHE A 73 -8.04 16.07 -4.64
CA PHE A 73 -6.79 16.31 -5.37
C PHE A 73 -5.70 15.31 -4.99
N ILE A 74 -5.50 15.06 -3.70
CA ILE A 74 -4.56 14.07 -3.19
C ILE A 74 -4.93 12.67 -3.67
N ALA A 75 -6.22 12.29 -3.66
CA ALA A 75 -6.65 10.98 -4.14
C ALA A 75 -6.33 10.76 -5.62
N ILE A 76 -6.51 11.78 -6.45
CA ILE A 76 -6.13 11.72 -7.88
C ILE A 76 -4.60 11.62 -8.02
N ALA A 77 -3.84 12.43 -7.29
CA ALA A 77 -2.38 12.40 -7.34
C ALA A 77 -1.81 11.04 -6.87
N VAL A 78 -2.34 10.51 -5.77
CA VAL A 78 -2.01 9.19 -5.23
C VAL A 78 -2.39 8.10 -6.22
N LEU A 79 -3.55 8.18 -6.88
CA LEU A 79 -3.95 7.21 -7.91
C LEU A 79 -2.94 7.19 -9.08
N LEU A 80 -2.54 8.35 -9.58
CA LEU A 80 -1.55 8.47 -10.66
C LEU A 80 -0.18 7.94 -10.23
N TYR A 81 0.26 8.29 -9.02
CA TYR A 81 1.49 7.76 -8.43
C TYR A 81 1.45 6.23 -8.30
N LEU A 82 0.37 5.67 -7.75
CA LEU A 82 0.20 4.22 -7.60
C LEU A 82 0.10 3.52 -8.95
N LEU A 83 -0.48 4.17 -9.97
CA LEU A 83 -0.50 3.65 -11.34
C LEU A 83 0.91 3.53 -11.91
N PHE A 84 1.72 4.58 -11.76
CA PHE A 84 3.13 4.56 -12.14
C PHE A 84 3.90 3.46 -11.39
N MET A 85 3.77 3.40 -10.07
CA MET A 85 4.43 2.37 -9.26
C MET A 85 3.93 0.96 -9.61
N ALA A 86 2.68 0.79 -10.05
CA ALA A 86 2.17 -0.52 -10.44
C ALA A 86 2.85 -1.04 -11.71
N TYR A 87 3.22 -0.16 -12.65
CA TYR A 87 4.05 -0.56 -13.79
C TYR A 87 5.45 -0.99 -13.35
N LEU A 88 6.04 -0.30 -12.37
CA LEU A 88 7.33 -0.68 -11.81
C LEU A 88 7.26 -2.04 -11.09
N THR A 89 6.27 -2.24 -10.22
CA THR A 89 5.97 -3.53 -9.57
C THR A 89 5.81 -4.65 -10.59
N LYS A 90 5.12 -4.37 -11.72
CA LYS A 90 4.94 -5.34 -12.81
C LYS A 90 6.29 -5.77 -13.40
N GLY A 91 7.21 -4.82 -13.56
CA GLY A 91 8.59 -5.07 -13.95
C GLY A 91 9.28 -6.04 -12.99
N PHE A 92 9.29 -5.74 -11.68
CA PHE A 92 9.91 -6.62 -10.68
C PHE A 92 9.29 -8.01 -10.63
N VAL A 93 7.97 -8.11 -10.72
CA VAL A 93 7.26 -9.39 -10.75
C VAL A 93 7.68 -10.21 -11.98
N ARG A 94 7.83 -9.60 -13.15
CA ARG A 94 8.31 -10.27 -14.37
C ARG A 94 9.77 -10.69 -14.28
N LEU A 95 10.61 -9.91 -13.62
CA LEU A 95 12.04 -10.20 -13.47
C LEU A 95 12.31 -11.29 -12.43
N LEU A 96 11.55 -11.32 -11.33
CA LEU A 96 11.86 -12.17 -10.17
C LEU A 96 11.06 -13.48 -10.12
N LEU A 97 9.84 -13.50 -10.66
CA LEU A 97 8.97 -14.68 -10.58
C LEU A 97 8.96 -15.46 -11.88
N PRO A 98 9.02 -16.80 -11.83
CA PRO A 98 8.96 -17.65 -13.03
C PRO A 98 7.59 -17.61 -13.71
N ARG A 99 6.53 -17.29 -12.96
CA ARG A 99 5.17 -17.08 -13.46
C ARG A 99 4.71 -15.68 -13.06
N PRO A 100 4.80 -14.68 -13.95
CA PRO A 100 4.43 -13.32 -13.62
C PRO A 100 2.92 -13.19 -13.38
N TRP A 101 2.55 -12.25 -12.52
CA TRP A 101 1.14 -11.98 -12.21
C TRP A 101 0.45 -11.20 -13.32
N ALA A 102 -0.87 -11.34 -13.39
CA ALA A 102 -1.69 -10.48 -14.22
C ALA A 102 -1.74 -9.06 -13.62
N TYR A 103 -1.95 -8.04 -14.47
CA TYR A 103 -1.97 -6.65 -14.02
C TYR A 103 -3.02 -6.38 -12.91
N ARG A 104 -4.18 -7.04 -13.00
CA ARG A 104 -5.25 -7.02 -11.98
C ARG A 104 -4.80 -7.43 -10.57
N GLN A 105 -3.67 -8.13 -10.46
CA GLN A 105 -3.07 -8.52 -9.18
C GLN A 105 -1.92 -7.58 -8.78
N THR A 106 -1.23 -7.00 -9.75
CA THR A 106 -0.13 -6.07 -9.51
C THR A 106 -0.60 -4.76 -8.89
N PHE A 107 -1.73 -4.22 -9.34
CA PHE A 107 -2.25 -2.96 -8.82
C PHE A 107 -2.65 -3.05 -7.33
N PRO A 108 -3.49 -4.00 -6.88
CA PRO A 108 -3.81 -4.17 -5.45
C PRO A 108 -2.57 -4.36 -4.57
N TYR A 109 -1.60 -5.14 -5.06
CA TYR A 109 -0.33 -5.33 -4.38
C TYR A 109 0.43 -4.01 -4.22
N THR A 110 0.48 -3.20 -5.28
CA THR A 110 1.17 -1.90 -5.26
C THR A 110 0.51 -0.94 -4.27
N VAL A 111 -0.82 -0.91 -4.19
CA VAL A 111 -1.52 -0.12 -3.16
C VAL A 111 -1.06 -0.57 -1.77
N ALA A 112 -1.05 -1.88 -1.50
CA ALA A 112 -0.60 -2.41 -0.22
C ALA A 112 0.87 -2.05 0.10
N THR A 113 1.77 -2.04 -0.89
CA THR A 113 3.20 -1.69 -0.67
C THR A 113 3.41 -0.24 -0.26
N ASN A 114 2.46 0.64 -0.56
CA ASN A 114 2.53 2.06 -0.25
C ASN A 114 1.62 2.45 0.93
N LEU A 115 0.88 1.50 1.50
CA LEU A 115 -0.21 1.79 2.44
C LEU A 115 0.25 2.55 3.68
N TRP A 116 1.44 2.21 4.19
CA TRP A 116 2.03 2.79 5.39
C TRP A 116 3.22 3.69 5.08
N THR A 117 4.04 3.30 4.11
CA THR A 117 5.24 4.06 3.72
C THR A 117 4.87 5.42 3.13
N PHE A 118 3.73 5.52 2.43
CA PHE A 118 3.30 6.79 1.83
C PHE A 118 2.90 7.83 2.87
N PRO A 119 1.94 7.56 3.79
CA PRO A 119 1.63 8.49 4.87
C PRO A 119 2.83 8.84 5.74
N LEU A 120 3.67 7.86 6.09
CA LEU A 120 4.87 8.11 6.90
C LEU A 120 5.89 8.99 6.18
N GLY A 121 6.11 8.74 4.88
CA GLY A 121 7.00 9.57 4.06
C GLY A 121 6.50 11.01 3.95
N MET A 122 5.19 11.20 3.76
CA MET A 122 4.56 12.53 3.76
C MET A 122 4.67 13.22 5.12
N LEU A 123 4.49 12.50 6.22
CA LEU A 123 4.67 13.07 7.56
C LEU A 123 6.10 13.56 7.78
N LEU A 124 7.10 12.75 7.46
CA LEU A 124 8.51 13.14 7.57
C LEU A 124 8.85 14.31 6.66
N TYR A 125 8.28 14.34 5.46
CA TYR A 125 8.42 15.47 4.55
C TYR A 125 7.88 16.75 5.19
N GLN A 126 6.64 16.75 5.69
CA GLN A 126 6.04 17.93 6.31
C GLN A 126 6.74 18.39 7.61
N LEU A 127 7.43 17.48 8.31
CA LEU A 127 8.27 17.80 9.46
C LEU A 127 9.64 18.43 9.10
N GLY A 128 9.90 18.71 7.82
CA GLY A 128 11.15 19.32 7.35
C GLY A 128 12.25 18.31 7.03
N HIS A 129 12.02 17.01 7.20
CA HIS A 129 12.95 15.95 6.82
C HIS A 129 12.76 15.54 5.35
N HIS A 130 12.78 16.51 4.42
CA HIS A 130 12.39 16.31 3.01
C HIS A 130 13.08 15.11 2.34
N GLN A 131 14.41 15.01 2.49
CA GLN A 131 15.19 13.92 1.89
C GLN A 131 14.80 12.56 2.46
N ILE A 132 14.58 12.47 3.77
CA ILE A 132 14.19 11.22 4.45
C ILE A 132 12.75 10.84 4.06
N GLY A 133 11.83 11.82 3.99
CA GLY A 133 10.47 11.62 3.53
C GLY A 133 10.44 11.04 2.12
N VAL A 134 11.12 11.68 1.16
CA VAL A 134 11.24 11.19 -0.22
C VAL A 134 11.91 9.82 -0.29
N ALA A 135 12.99 9.60 0.47
CA ALA A 135 13.65 8.31 0.54
C ALA A 135 12.70 7.22 1.07
N LEU A 136 11.86 7.52 2.07
CA LEU A 136 10.89 6.57 2.61
C LEU A 136 9.77 6.24 1.62
N LEU A 137 9.29 7.22 0.84
CA LEU A 137 8.32 6.99 -0.24
C LEU A 137 8.88 6.00 -1.28
N ILE A 138 10.12 6.26 -1.74
CA ILE A 138 10.77 5.47 -2.79
C ILE A 138 11.23 4.13 -2.23
N LEU A 139 12.18 4.13 -1.28
CA LEU A 139 12.77 2.91 -0.72
C LEU A 139 11.74 2.06 0.00
N GLY A 140 10.75 2.67 0.64
CA GLY A 140 9.63 1.94 1.25
C GLY A 140 8.89 1.10 0.21
N HIS A 141 8.55 1.67 -0.95
CA HIS A 141 7.94 0.91 -2.04
C HIS A 141 8.83 -0.25 -2.50
N PHE A 142 10.14 -0.01 -2.69
CA PHE A 142 11.08 -1.06 -3.10
C PHE A 142 11.18 -2.19 -2.07
N ILE A 143 11.35 -1.85 -0.79
CA ILE A 143 11.46 -2.84 0.30
C ILE A 143 10.18 -3.68 0.37
N TYR A 144 9.02 -3.03 0.41
CA TYR A 144 7.73 -3.72 0.52
C TYR A 144 7.38 -4.54 -0.72
N THR A 145 7.92 -4.16 -1.87
CA THR A 145 7.75 -4.94 -3.10
C THR A 145 8.71 -6.13 -3.18
N LEU A 146 10.01 -5.89 -3.01
CA LEU A 146 11.07 -6.84 -3.30
C LEU A 146 11.25 -7.89 -2.21
N VAL A 147 11.15 -7.53 -0.92
CA VAL A 147 11.38 -8.46 0.18
C VAL A 147 10.42 -9.67 0.12
N PRO A 148 9.09 -9.49 -0.03
CA PRO A 148 8.18 -10.63 -0.15
C PRO A 148 8.45 -11.47 -1.40
N LEU A 149 8.79 -10.84 -2.53
CA LEU A 149 9.10 -11.53 -3.78
C LEU A 149 10.38 -12.38 -3.66
N TRP A 150 11.42 -11.86 -3.00
CA TRP A 150 12.66 -12.58 -2.76
C TRP A 150 12.47 -13.78 -1.84
N ILE A 151 11.68 -13.61 -0.77
CA ILE A 151 11.29 -14.71 0.13
C ILE A 151 10.50 -15.79 -0.63
N ALA A 152 9.68 -15.41 -1.61
CA ALA A 152 8.93 -16.37 -2.43
C ALA A 152 9.83 -17.22 -3.33
N ARG A 153 10.94 -16.65 -3.81
CA ARG A 153 11.93 -17.32 -4.67
C ARG A 153 12.84 -18.26 -3.89
N SER A 154 13.09 -17.95 -2.61
CA SER A 154 13.95 -18.78 -1.77
C SER A 154 13.30 -20.16 -1.54
N PRO A 155 13.99 -21.27 -1.87
CA PRO A 155 13.45 -22.60 -1.62
C PRO A 155 13.15 -22.73 -0.13
N LYS A 156 11.94 -23.22 0.22
CA LYS A 156 11.70 -23.65 1.61
C LYS A 156 12.79 -24.68 1.92
N PRO A 157 13.48 -24.59 3.08
CA PRO A 157 14.24 -25.71 3.57
C PRO A 157 13.30 -26.92 3.51
N ARG A 158 13.70 -27.99 2.82
CA ARG A 158 12.98 -29.26 2.89
C ARG A 158 12.95 -29.60 4.38
N ALA A 159 11.83 -29.33 5.04
CA ALA A 159 11.56 -29.93 6.33
C ALA A 159 11.74 -31.42 6.09
N SER A 160 12.76 -32.00 6.73
CA SER A 160 13.10 -33.40 6.64
C SER A 160 11.78 -34.16 6.70
N ARG A 161 11.45 -34.83 5.60
CA ARG A 161 10.39 -35.82 5.55
C ARG A 161 10.75 -36.82 6.64
N LYS A 162 10.20 -36.64 7.85
CA LYS A 162 10.32 -37.64 8.92
C LYS A 162 9.57 -38.83 8.37
N SER A 163 10.33 -39.78 7.82
CA SER A 163 9.87 -41.14 7.63
C SER A 163 9.57 -41.71 9.01
N ARG A 164 8.29 -41.77 9.36
CA ARG A 164 7.74 -42.78 10.26
C ARG A 164 6.37 -43.15 9.73
#